data_AF-A0A165CV96-F1
#
_entry.id   AF-A0A165CV96-F1
#
_cell.length_a   1.000
_cell.length_b   1.000
_cell.length_c   1.000
_cell.angle_alpha   90.00
_cell.angle_beta   90.00
_cell.angle_gamma   90.00
#
_symmetry.space_group_name_H-M   'P 1'
#
loop_
_entity.id
_entity.type
_entity.pdbx_description
1 polymer ?
#
loop_
_entity_poly.entity_id
_entity_poly.type
_entity_poly.pdbx_seq_one_letter_code
_entity_poly.pdbx_strand_id
1 'polypeptide(L)'
;LQLLQALIVELGLCPAALQPSAGALSFPSLPALPHSLRAAKALLKSQAFLNVRDYLAVRGQGLDALRRVMHPSRSSLMREVRSGKRMPREAVKEKGLGVLLVTCF
;
A
#
# COMPACT_ATOMS: atom_id res chain seq x y z
N LEU A 1 1.30 14.76 3.69
CA LEU A 1 -0.02 14.33 3.20
C LEU A 1 0.04 14.00 1.71
N GLN A 2 0.54 14.94 0.89
CA GLN A 2 0.71 14.81 -0.56
C GLN A 2 1.43 13.52 -0.99
N LEU A 3 2.48 13.10 -0.29
CA LEU A 3 3.18 11.84 -0.60
C LEU A 3 2.26 10.60 -0.49
N LEU A 4 1.45 10.51 0.57
CA LEU A 4 0.53 9.38 0.76
C LEU A 4 -0.60 9.42 -0.26
N GLN A 5 -1.07 10.61 -0.58
CA GLN A 5 -2.06 10.86 -1.62
C GLN A 5 -1.54 10.43 -3.01
N ALA A 6 -0.32 10.83 -3.37
CA ALA A 6 0.37 10.38 -4.58
C ALA A 6 0.49 8.86 -4.61
N LEU A 7 0.94 8.24 -3.50
CA LEU A 7 1.02 6.77 -3.40
C LEU A 7 -0.34 6.08 -3.58
N ILE A 8 -1.43 6.64 -3.03
CA ILE A 8 -2.78 6.07 -3.19
C ILE A 8 -3.22 6.08 -4.65
N VAL A 9 -2.93 7.16 -5.38
CA VAL A 9 -3.20 7.27 -6.82
C VAL A 9 -2.32 6.31 -7.61
N GLU A 10 -1.02 6.31 -7.34
CA GLU A 10 0.00 5.47 -7.97
C GLU A 10 -0.18 3.97 -7.66
N LEU A 11 -0.89 3.60 -6.61
CA LEU A 11 -1.25 2.20 -6.33
C LEU A 11 -2.63 1.82 -6.90
N GLY A 12 -3.38 2.77 -7.46
CA GLY A 12 -4.70 2.54 -8.03
C GLY A 12 -5.79 2.27 -6.99
N LEU A 13 -5.60 2.71 -5.73
CA LEU A 13 -6.49 2.37 -4.60
C LEU A 13 -7.73 3.28 -4.50
N CYS A 14 -7.79 4.34 -5.32
CA CYS A 14 -8.91 5.28 -5.40
C CYS A 14 -9.43 5.39 -6.84
N PRO A 15 -10.24 4.43 -7.33
CA PRO A 15 -10.85 4.53 -8.65
C PRO A 15 -11.81 5.73 -8.77
N ALA A 16 -12.47 6.12 -7.67
CA ALA A 16 -13.36 7.29 -7.63
C ALA A 16 -12.63 8.64 -7.80
N ALA A 17 -11.33 8.71 -7.53
CA ALA A 17 -10.52 9.90 -7.79
C ALA A 17 -10.12 10.02 -9.28
N LEU A 18 -10.25 8.94 -10.04
CA LEU A 18 -9.89 8.84 -11.46
C LEU A 18 -11.11 8.90 -12.37
N GLN A 19 -12.33 8.87 -11.83
CA GLN A 19 -13.56 9.07 -12.59
C GLN A 19 -13.69 10.56 -12.94
N PRO A 20 -13.75 10.94 -14.22
CA PRO A 20 -14.13 12.29 -14.61
C PRO A 20 -15.63 12.46 -14.37
N SER A 21 -16.02 12.82 -13.15
CA SER A 21 -17.32 13.46 -12.96
C SER A 21 -17.23 14.84 -13.64
N ALA A 22 -17.96 14.99 -14.74
CA ALA A 22 -18.11 16.24 -15.45
C ALA A 22 -18.50 17.36 -14.46
N GLY A 23 -17.58 18.26 -14.13
CA GLY A 23 -17.94 19.48 -13.40
C GLY A 23 -16.91 20.14 -12.48
N ALA A 24 -15.79 19.53 -12.08
CA ALA A 24 -14.86 20.23 -11.18
C ALA A 24 -13.40 19.77 -11.29
N LEU A 25 -12.69 20.24 -12.31
CA LEU A 25 -11.23 20.24 -12.31
C LEU A 25 -10.69 21.47 -11.55
N SER A 26 -10.90 21.49 -10.23
CA SER A 26 -10.11 22.32 -9.33
C SER A 26 -9.07 21.41 -8.66
N PHE A 27 -7.86 21.37 -9.23
CA PHE A 27 -6.68 20.85 -8.53
C PHE A 27 -6.39 21.79 -7.35
N PRO A 28 -6.97 21.51 -6.16
CA PRO A 28 -6.25 20.78 -5.11
C PRO A 28 -7.12 19.82 -4.27
N SER A 29 -8.36 19.51 -4.66
CA SER A 29 -9.26 18.66 -3.86
C SER A 29 -9.94 17.59 -4.71
N LEU A 30 -9.28 16.45 -4.91
CA LEU A 30 -9.95 15.22 -5.34
C LEU A 30 -10.82 14.75 -4.16
N PRO A 31 -12.16 14.87 -4.19
CA PRO A 31 -13.01 14.64 -3.02
C PRO A 31 -12.91 13.21 -2.50
N ALA A 32 -12.52 12.26 -3.36
CA ALA A 32 -12.32 10.85 -3.03
C ALA A 32 -10.96 10.54 -2.38
N LEU A 33 -10.02 11.49 -2.34
CA LEU A 33 -8.69 11.27 -1.79
C LEU A 33 -8.64 11.71 -0.32
N PRO A 34 -8.00 10.95 0.58
CA PRO A 34 -7.99 11.29 2.00
C PRO A 34 -7.29 12.62 2.29
N HIS A 35 -7.98 13.50 3.00
CA HIS A 35 -7.52 14.85 3.36
C HIS A 35 -6.72 14.92 4.68
N SER A 36 -6.52 13.78 5.36
CA SER A 36 -5.73 13.71 6.58
C SER A 36 -4.73 12.56 6.54
N LEU A 37 -3.61 12.71 7.25
CA LEU A 37 -2.60 11.66 7.36
C LEU A 37 -3.18 10.37 7.93
N ARG A 38 -4.11 10.49 8.89
CA ARG A 38 -4.79 9.36 9.51
C ARG A 38 -5.66 8.61 8.49
N ALA A 39 -6.46 9.32 7.71
CA ALA A 39 -7.31 8.72 6.68
C ALA A 39 -6.47 8.07 5.57
N ALA A 40 -5.39 8.72 5.14
CA ALA A 40 -4.51 8.19 4.10
C ALA A 40 -3.79 6.90 4.55
N LYS A 41 -3.27 6.89 5.79
CA LYS A 41 -2.70 5.66 6.39
C LYS A 41 -3.75 4.57 6.55
N ALA A 42 -4.97 4.91 6.96
CA ALA A 42 -6.05 3.94 7.13
C ALA A 42 -6.43 3.27 5.80
N LEU A 43 -6.53 4.05 4.71
CA LEU A 43 -6.79 3.54 3.37
C LEU A 43 -5.67 2.62 2.88
N LEU A 44 -4.41 3.04 3.00
CA LEU A 44 -3.28 2.19 2.64
C LEU A 44 -3.28 0.88 3.43
N LYS A 45 -3.54 0.93 4.74
CA LYS A 45 -3.60 -0.28 5.58
C LYS A 45 -4.77 -1.21 5.23
N SER A 46 -5.86 -0.69 4.67
CA SER A 46 -7.04 -1.49 4.34
C SER A 46 -6.96 -2.16 2.96
N GLN A 47 -6.08 -1.68 2.06
CA GLN A 47 -6.00 -2.21 0.70
C GLN A 47 -4.60 -2.67 0.27
N ALA A 48 -3.52 -2.13 0.86
CA ALA A 48 -2.17 -2.49 0.49
C ALA A 48 -1.63 -3.65 1.35
N PHE A 49 -1.83 -4.88 0.88
CA PHE A 49 -1.34 -6.09 1.55
C PHE A 49 -0.16 -6.69 0.77
N LEU A 50 1.03 -6.68 1.37
CA LEU A 50 2.26 -7.15 0.74
C LEU A 50 3.06 -8.05 1.67
N ASN A 51 3.62 -9.13 1.12
CA ASN A 51 4.62 -9.92 1.81
C ASN A 51 5.97 -9.17 1.75
N VAL A 52 6.67 -9.10 2.88
CA VAL A 52 7.98 -8.43 2.96
C VAL A 52 8.99 -9.08 2.01
N ARG A 53 8.93 -10.40 1.85
CA ARG A 53 9.84 -11.14 0.96
C ARG A 53 9.63 -10.72 -0.50
N ASP A 54 8.39 -10.62 -0.93
CA ASP A 54 8.06 -10.25 -2.31
C ASP A 54 8.32 -8.77 -2.57
N TYR A 55 8.01 -7.91 -1.59
CA TYR A 55 8.40 -6.49 -1.65
C TYR A 55 9.90 -6.33 -1.92
N LEU A 56 10.75 -7.03 -1.17
CA LEU A 56 12.19 -6.94 -1.35
C LEU A 56 12.66 -7.46 -2.71
N ALA A 57 11.98 -8.48 -3.25
CA ALA A 57 12.29 -9.02 -4.58
C ALA A 57 12.01 -8.03 -5.71
N VAL A 58 10.96 -7.19 -5.57
CA VAL A 58 10.52 -6.26 -6.62
C VAL A 58 10.78 -4.78 -6.32
N ARG A 59 11.37 -4.45 -5.16
CA ARG A 59 11.52 -3.05 -4.68
C ARG A 59 12.12 -2.08 -5.70
N GLY A 60 13.05 -2.55 -6.53
CA GLY A 60 13.72 -1.74 -7.57
C GLY A 60 13.08 -1.81 -8.95
N GLN A 61 12.02 -2.60 -9.15
CA GLN A 61 11.43 -2.88 -10.46
C GLN A 61 10.25 -1.94 -10.80
N GLY A 62 9.93 -1.01 -9.91
CA GLY A 62 8.85 -0.04 -10.11
C GLY A 62 7.49 -0.48 -9.56
N LEU A 63 6.49 0.38 -9.75
CA LEU A 63 5.17 0.25 -9.14
C LEU A 63 4.34 -0.89 -9.73
N ASP A 64 4.46 -1.18 -11.02
CA ASP A 64 3.69 -2.27 -11.64
C ASP A 64 4.13 -3.64 -11.13
N ALA A 65 5.43 -3.83 -10.90
CA ALA A 65 5.95 -5.05 -10.28
C ALA A 65 5.43 -5.19 -8.85
N LEU A 66 5.34 -4.08 -8.11
CA LEU A 66 4.77 -4.05 -6.76
C LEU A 66 3.27 -4.40 -6.77
N ARG A 67 2.49 -3.80 -7.67
CA ARG A 67 1.05 -4.06 -7.82
C ARG A 67 0.77 -5.54 -8.13
N ARG A 68 1.63 -6.21 -8.91
CA ARG A 68 1.48 -7.64 -9.24
C ARG A 68 1.67 -8.58 -8.05
N VAL A 69 2.49 -8.20 -7.08
CA VAL A 69 2.75 -9.01 -5.87
C VAL A 69 1.87 -8.61 -4.68
N MET A 70 1.01 -7.59 -4.83
CA MET A 70 0.02 -7.23 -3.83
C MET A 70 -1.05 -8.33 -3.70
N HIS A 71 -1.39 -8.67 -2.46
CA HIS A 71 -2.50 -9.55 -2.18
C HIS A 71 -3.83 -8.79 -2.23
N PRO A 72 -4.91 -9.43 -2.71
CA PRO A 72 -6.23 -8.81 -2.77
C PRO A 72 -6.86 -8.60 -1.38
N SER A 73 -6.39 -9.32 -0.36
CA SER A 73 -6.92 -9.24 0.99
C SER A 73 -5.89 -9.62 2.05
N ARG A 74 -6.11 -9.14 3.28
CA ARG A 74 -5.32 -9.54 4.46
C ARG A 74 -5.31 -11.06 4.68
N SER A 75 -6.44 -11.73 4.44
CA SER A 75 -6.54 -13.18 4.62
C SER A 75 -5.70 -13.94 3.58
N SER A 76 -5.64 -13.46 2.34
CA SER A 76 -4.76 -14.03 1.29
C SER A 76 -3.28 -13.90 1.68
N LEU A 77 -2.86 -12.71 2.14
CA LEU A 77 -1.51 -12.49 2.66
C LEU A 77 -1.19 -13.42 3.85
N MET A 78 -2.10 -13.50 4.83
CA MET A 78 -1.88 -14.34 6.01
C MET A 78 -1.82 -15.84 5.67
N ARG A 79 -2.61 -16.31 4.69
CA ARG A 79 -2.54 -17.68 4.19
C ARG A 79 -1.15 -17.99 3.63
N GLU A 80 -0.60 -17.10 2.83
CA GLU A 80 0.72 -17.27 2.23
C GLU A 80 1.86 -17.22 3.27
N VAL A 81 1.77 -16.29 4.23
CA VAL A 81 2.73 -16.21 5.33
C VAL A 81 2.70 -17.49 6.17
N ARG A 82 1.51 -18.05 6.43
CA ARG A 82 1.34 -19.32 7.16
C ARG A 82 1.79 -20.54 6.34
N SER A 83 1.74 -20.49 5.02
CA SER A 83 2.21 -21.58 4.15
C SER A 83 3.73 -21.64 4.00
N GLY A 84 4.49 -20.82 4.74
CA GLY A 84 5.95 -20.92 4.83
C GLY A 84 6.72 -19.83 4.09
N LYS A 85 6.07 -18.93 3.35
CA LYS A 85 6.73 -17.77 2.72
C LYS A 85 6.98 -16.59 3.68
N ARG A 86 7.09 -16.88 4.99
CA ARG A 86 7.36 -15.88 6.02
C ARG A 86 8.83 -15.47 6.00
N MET A 87 9.11 -14.17 6.09
CA MET A 87 10.46 -13.68 6.32
C MET A 87 10.81 -13.71 7.82
N PRO A 88 12.01 -14.18 8.21
CA PRO A 88 12.45 -14.14 9.61
C PRO A 88 12.53 -12.72 10.15
N ARG A 89 12.12 -12.52 11.41
CA ARG A 89 12.07 -11.18 12.02
C ARG A 89 13.43 -10.47 12.03
N GLU A 90 14.51 -11.21 12.31
CA GLU A 90 15.87 -10.65 12.33
C GLU A 90 16.28 -10.16 10.94
N ALA A 91 16.01 -10.93 9.89
CA ALA A 91 16.25 -10.51 8.50
C ALA A 91 15.43 -9.25 8.12
N VAL A 92 14.20 -9.10 8.64
CA VAL A 92 13.39 -7.88 8.40
C VAL A 92 14.03 -6.67 9.09
N LYS A 93 14.58 -6.84 10.30
CA LYS A 93 15.28 -5.77 11.03
C LYS A 93 16.57 -5.35 10.33
N GLU A 94 17.39 -6.32 9.90
CA GLU A 94 18.63 -6.06 9.15
C GLU A 94 18.38 -5.25 7.86
N LYS A 95 17.22 -5.45 7.22
CA LYS A 95 16.81 -4.69 6.04
C LYS A 95 16.22 -3.30 6.36
N GLY A 96 16.22 -2.87 7.63
CA GLY A 96 15.72 -1.57 8.07
C GLY A 96 14.20 -1.43 8.03
N LEU A 97 13.46 -2.53 7.83
CA LEU A 97 12.00 -2.52 7.73
C LEU A 97 11.32 -2.58 9.11
N GLY A 98 12.09 -2.64 10.20
CA GLY A 98 11.58 -2.64 11.57
C GLY A 98 10.74 -1.42 11.92
N VAL A 99 10.99 -0.26 11.29
CA VAL A 99 10.23 0.98 11.48
C VAL A 99 8.92 1.00 10.68
N LEU A 100 8.82 0.17 9.63
CA LEU A 100 7.64 0.06 8.76
C LEU A 100 6.69 -1.07 9.17
N LEU A 101 7.09 -1.91 10.12
CA LEU A 101 6.21 -2.89 10.77
C LEU A 101 5.22 -2.15 11.66
N VAL A 102 4.12 -1.70 11.07
CA VAL A 102 2.96 -1.29 11.86
C VAL A 102 2.43 -2.55 12.56
N THR A 103 2.83 -2.75 13.81
CA THR A 103 2.16 -3.66 14.73
C THR A 103 0.74 -3.15 14.92
N CYS A 104 -0.22 -3.76 14.20
CA CYS A 104 -1.62 -3.65 14.58
C CYS A 104 -1.78 -4.48 15.85
N PHE A 105 -1.89 -3.79 16.99
CA PHE A 105 -2.48 -4.36 18.21
C PHE A 105 -3.93 -4.76 17.94
#